data_AF-A0A9X0XKF9-F1
#
_entry.id   AF-A0A9X0XKF9-F1
#
_cell.length_a   1.000
_cell.length_b   1.000
_cell.length_c   1.000
_cell.angle_alpha   90.00
_cell.angle_beta   90.00
_cell.angle_gamma   90.00
#
_symmetry.space_group_name_H-M   'P 1'
#
loop_
_entity.id
_entity.type
_entity.pdbx_description
1 polymer ?
#
loop_
_entity_poly.entity_id
_entity_poly.type
_entity_poly.pdbx_seq_one_letter_code
_entity_poly.pdbx_strand_id
1 'polypeptide(L)'
;MSNEGGAAAPAPVLWMEDEPERLARDQREVASFAPDLEYLPPRANPLMPHGGWTGRLPLWPFERSEPHGARALLDGEGMTIALVYSAAHPMVPPTIFPITPEPTIDECTQNAWHVAPIGSLCLLQTQGDWAPEASITELLEKAAGWRIEYALMKAGALDKMTTSGIALDDTLDTLITEVGQQQLSPDDESTG
;
A
#
# COMPACT_ATOMS: atom_id res chain seq x y z
N MET A 1 27.44 -46.42 -26.74
CA MET A 1 26.34 -45.44 -26.52
C MET A 1 26.18 -45.32 -25.02
N SER A 2 26.91 -44.38 -24.42
CA SER A 2 26.82 -44.11 -22.98
C SER A 2 25.67 -43.14 -22.76
N ASN A 3 24.72 -43.55 -21.93
CA ASN A 3 23.56 -42.76 -21.55
C ASN A 3 24.05 -41.72 -20.53
N GLU A 4 24.16 -40.46 -20.94
CA GLU A 4 24.47 -39.37 -20.02
C GLU A 4 23.30 -39.21 -19.04
N GLY A 5 23.60 -39.39 -17.75
CA GLY A 5 22.65 -39.15 -16.68
C GLY A 5 22.23 -37.69 -16.68
N GLY A 6 20.99 -37.45 -17.09
CA GLY A 6 20.34 -36.14 -16.91
C GLY A 6 20.28 -35.85 -15.42
N ALA A 7 21.13 -34.93 -14.95
CA ALA A 7 21.02 -34.38 -13.62
C ALA A 7 19.62 -33.78 -13.46
N ALA A 8 18.89 -34.17 -12.40
CA ALA A 8 17.62 -33.56 -12.09
C ALA A 8 17.82 -32.04 -11.91
N ALA A 9 16.95 -31.23 -12.51
CA ALA A 9 16.98 -29.79 -12.32
C ALA A 9 16.87 -29.47 -10.81
N PRO A 10 17.66 -28.52 -10.29
CA PRO A 10 17.58 -28.16 -8.88
C PRO A 10 16.16 -27.68 -8.55
N ALA A 11 15.69 -28.03 -7.35
CA ALA A 11 14.40 -27.55 -6.86
C ALA A 11 14.44 -26.01 -6.71
N PRO A 12 13.37 -25.29 -7.07
CA PRO A 12 13.32 -23.84 -6.86
C PRO A 12 13.45 -23.52 -5.37
N VAL A 13 14.34 -22.58 -5.05
CA VAL A 13 14.53 -22.02 -3.71
C VAL A 13 13.65 -20.78 -3.56
N LEU A 14 12.97 -20.62 -2.42
CA LEU A 14 12.21 -19.39 -2.16
C LEU A 14 13.15 -18.25 -1.81
N TRP A 15 12.81 -17.02 -2.19
CA TRP A 15 13.67 -15.86 -1.93
C TRP A 15 14.01 -15.68 -0.44
N MET A 16 13.10 -16.03 0.47
CA MET A 16 13.32 -15.94 1.92
C MET A 16 14.26 -17.01 2.47
N GLU A 17 14.42 -18.11 1.74
CA GLU A 17 15.38 -19.16 2.08
C GLU A 17 16.79 -18.75 1.61
N ASP A 18 16.87 -18.03 0.48
CA ASP A 18 18.12 -17.50 -0.08
C ASP A 18 18.58 -16.21 0.63
N GLU A 19 17.64 -15.35 1.01
CA GLU A 19 17.86 -14.07 1.71
C GLU A 19 17.07 -13.99 3.05
N PRO A 20 17.37 -14.84 4.05
CA PRO A 20 16.64 -14.86 5.33
C PRO A 20 16.81 -13.58 6.15
N GLU A 21 17.96 -12.91 6.02
CA GLU A 21 18.22 -11.65 6.71
C GLU A 21 17.32 -10.52 6.21
N ARG A 22 16.95 -10.55 4.92
CA ARG A 22 16.00 -9.61 4.34
C ARG A 22 14.63 -9.79 4.96
N LEU A 23 14.09 -11.02 5.00
CA LEU A 23 12.79 -11.25 5.64
C LEU A 23 12.80 -10.79 7.10
N ALA A 24 13.85 -11.10 7.85
CA ALA A 24 13.97 -10.69 9.24
C ALA A 24 14.01 -9.17 9.41
N ARG A 25 14.60 -8.44 8.45
CA ARG A 25 14.57 -6.97 8.41
C ARG A 25 13.16 -6.46 8.15
N ASP A 26 12.51 -6.93 7.09
CA ASP A 26 11.14 -6.54 6.74
C ASP A 26 10.19 -6.77 7.93
N GLN A 27 10.31 -7.92 8.61
CA GLN A 27 9.50 -8.22 9.79
C GLN A 27 9.68 -7.22 10.93
N ARG A 28 10.91 -6.79 11.21
CA ARG A 28 11.18 -5.79 12.25
C ARG A 28 10.65 -4.42 11.86
N GLU A 29 10.90 -3.99 10.63
CA GLU A 29 10.50 -2.69 10.13
C GLU A 29 8.97 -2.57 10.08
N VAL A 30 8.28 -3.57 9.52
CA VAL A 30 6.81 -3.58 9.46
C VAL A 30 6.17 -3.64 10.84
N ALA A 31 6.67 -4.49 11.75
CA ALA A 31 6.13 -4.55 13.11
C ALA A 31 6.25 -3.22 13.87
N SER A 32 7.29 -2.43 13.56
CA SER A 32 7.46 -1.09 14.14
C SER A 32 6.58 -0.04 13.45
N PHE A 33 6.41 -0.13 12.13
CA PHE A 33 5.70 0.87 11.32
C PHE A 33 4.18 0.69 11.34
N ALA A 34 3.71 -0.54 11.13
CA ALA A 34 2.30 -0.91 11.02
C ALA A 34 2.03 -2.18 11.85
N PRO A 35 1.87 -2.05 13.18
CA PRO A 35 1.77 -3.20 14.09
C PRO A 35 0.54 -4.09 13.87
N ASP A 36 -0.48 -3.56 13.18
CA ASP A 36 -1.70 -4.29 12.84
C ASP A 36 -1.58 -5.07 11.51
N LEU A 37 -0.41 -5.07 10.87
CA LEU A 37 -0.12 -5.96 9.75
C LEU A 37 0.40 -7.32 10.26
N GLU A 38 -0.27 -8.38 9.81
CA GLU A 38 0.12 -9.76 10.06
C GLU A 38 0.92 -10.31 8.89
N TYR A 39 2.09 -10.86 9.17
CA TYR A 39 2.90 -11.57 8.19
C TYR A 39 2.30 -12.94 7.89
N LEU A 40 2.04 -13.22 6.62
CA LEU A 40 1.62 -14.52 6.13
C LEU A 40 2.81 -15.21 5.44
N PRO A 41 3.30 -16.36 5.94
CA PRO A 41 4.39 -17.07 5.30
C PRO A 41 3.95 -17.69 3.96
N PRO A 42 4.89 -18.11 3.09
CA PRO A 42 4.60 -18.85 1.87
C PRO A 42 3.58 -19.95 2.07
N ARG A 43 2.67 -20.10 1.11
CA ARG A 43 1.66 -21.16 1.06
C ARG A 43 0.62 -21.12 2.19
N ALA A 44 0.70 -20.19 3.13
CA ALA A 44 -0.36 -19.97 4.13
C ALA A 44 -1.64 -19.43 3.47
N ASN A 45 -1.49 -18.66 2.40
CA ASN A 45 -2.60 -18.11 1.62
C ASN A 45 -2.35 -18.35 0.11
N PRO A 46 -3.30 -18.96 -0.63
CA PRO A 46 -3.16 -19.19 -2.08
C PRO A 46 -2.96 -17.90 -2.90
N LEU A 47 -3.43 -16.76 -2.40
CA LEU A 47 -3.25 -15.45 -3.03
C LEU A 47 -1.85 -14.87 -2.80
N MET A 48 -1.08 -15.42 -1.85
CA MET A 48 0.26 -14.99 -1.48
C MET A 48 1.23 -16.18 -1.49
N PRO A 49 1.48 -16.80 -2.66
CA PRO A 49 2.27 -18.02 -2.74
C PRO A 49 3.71 -17.85 -2.25
N HIS A 50 4.25 -16.62 -2.29
CA HIS A 50 5.58 -16.26 -1.80
C HIS A 50 5.55 -15.45 -0.51
N GLY A 51 4.45 -15.54 0.23
CA GLY A 51 4.24 -14.80 1.48
C GLY A 51 3.86 -13.33 1.24
N GLY A 52 3.56 -12.64 2.32
CA GLY A 52 3.10 -11.26 2.28
C GLY A 52 2.62 -10.77 3.64
N TRP A 53 1.87 -9.67 3.61
CA TRP A 53 1.29 -9.05 4.79
C TRP A 53 -0.17 -8.72 4.54
N THR A 54 -1.01 -8.84 5.57
CA THR A 54 -2.40 -8.41 5.54
C THR A 54 -2.75 -7.67 6.80
N GLY A 55 -3.60 -6.65 6.73
CA GLY A 55 -4.07 -5.94 7.90
C GLY A 55 -4.30 -4.47 7.62
N ARG A 56 -4.33 -3.67 8.68
CA ARG A 56 -4.61 -2.23 8.59
C ARG A 56 -3.32 -1.42 8.70
N LEU A 57 -3.18 -0.44 7.81
CA LEU A 57 -2.16 0.60 7.92
C LEU A 57 -2.52 1.61 9.02
N PRO A 58 -1.53 2.25 9.66
CA PRO A 58 -1.79 3.42 10.49
C PRO A 58 -2.54 4.50 9.69
N LEU A 59 -3.44 5.22 10.37
CA LEU A 59 -4.19 6.31 9.75
C LEU A 59 -3.26 7.42 9.23
N TRP A 60 -2.22 7.74 10.00
CA TRP A 60 -1.27 8.80 9.71
C TRP A 60 0.16 8.37 10.10
N PRO A 61 0.88 7.65 9.22
CA PRO A 61 2.21 7.14 9.53
C PRO A 61 3.35 8.12 9.24
N PHE A 62 3.06 9.36 8.83
CA PHE A 62 4.08 10.33 8.42
C PHE A 62 4.75 10.99 9.63
N GLU A 63 6.00 11.44 9.46
CA GLU A 63 6.74 12.14 10.51
C GLU A 63 6.13 13.51 10.87
N ARG A 64 5.34 14.08 9.96
CA ARG A 64 4.65 15.38 10.17
C ARG A 64 3.35 15.22 10.95
N SER A 65 2.92 16.32 11.58
CA SER A 65 1.68 16.34 12.35
C SER A 65 0.45 16.04 11.47
N GLU A 66 -0.50 15.30 12.05
CA GLU A 66 -1.80 15.02 11.44
C GLU A 66 -2.61 16.34 11.31
N PRO A 67 -3.08 16.70 10.11
CA PRO A 67 -3.96 17.84 9.91
C PRO A 67 -5.28 17.65 10.67
N HIS A 68 -5.86 18.76 11.11
CA HIS A 68 -7.20 18.72 11.67
C HIS A 68 -8.16 18.14 10.62
N GLY A 69 -9.14 17.33 11.04
CA GLY A 69 -10.11 16.71 10.12
C GLY A 69 -9.65 15.43 9.41
N ALA A 70 -8.36 15.05 9.43
CA ALA A 70 -7.89 13.81 8.78
C ALA A 70 -8.59 12.55 9.32
N ARG A 71 -8.74 12.45 10.64
CA ARG A 71 -9.57 11.40 11.26
C ARG A 71 -11.02 11.39 10.78
N ALA A 72 -11.65 12.55 10.62
CA ALA A 72 -13.03 12.59 10.12
C ALA A 72 -13.08 12.12 8.66
N LEU A 73 -12.21 12.67 7.82
CA LEU A 73 -12.04 12.31 6.40
C LEU A 73 -11.92 10.81 6.15
N LEU A 74 -11.28 10.11 7.09
CA LEU A 74 -10.95 8.69 7.00
C LEU A 74 -11.85 7.78 7.85
N ASP A 75 -12.93 8.32 8.42
CA ASP A 75 -13.82 7.61 9.36
C ASP A 75 -13.08 7.02 10.57
N GLY A 76 -11.98 7.66 10.97
CA GLY A 76 -11.16 7.28 12.11
C GLY A 76 -10.23 6.09 11.85
N GLU A 77 -10.21 5.53 10.64
CA GLU A 77 -9.54 4.27 10.32
C GLU A 77 -8.52 4.41 9.18
N GLY A 78 -7.39 3.71 9.29
CA GLY A 78 -6.46 3.54 8.18
C GLY A 78 -6.96 2.53 7.14
N MET A 79 -6.21 2.37 6.05
CA MET A 79 -6.57 1.46 4.95
C MET A 79 -6.24 0.00 5.29
N THR A 80 -7.15 -0.92 4.99
CA THR A 80 -6.84 -2.36 4.99
C THR A 80 -6.17 -2.74 3.67
N ILE A 81 -5.08 -3.49 3.74
CA ILE A 81 -4.27 -3.88 2.57
C ILE A 81 -3.94 -5.36 2.55
N ALA A 82 -3.52 -5.80 1.37
CA ALA A 82 -2.72 -7.01 1.14
C ALA A 82 -1.43 -6.61 0.42
N LEU A 83 -0.27 -6.82 1.05
CA LEU A 83 1.04 -6.70 0.42
C LEU A 83 1.53 -8.10 0.05
N VAL A 84 1.84 -8.31 -1.23
CA VAL A 84 2.19 -9.62 -1.79
C VAL A 84 3.63 -9.59 -2.30
N TYR A 85 4.47 -10.48 -1.76
CA TYR A 85 5.79 -10.71 -2.34
C TYR A 85 5.69 -11.55 -3.61
N SER A 86 6.54 -11.25 -4.59
CA SER A 86 6.70 -12.10 -5.77
C SER A 86 7.87 -13.07 -5.58
N ALA A 87 8.00 -14.04 -6.48
CA ALA A 87 9.17 -14.93 -6.52
C ALA A 87 10.49 -14.18 -6.75
N ALA A 88 10.45 -12.98 -7.33
CA ALA A 88 11.62 -12.18 -7.67
C ALA A 88 11.94 -11.10 -6.63
N HIS A 89 11.19 -11.03 -5.52
CA HIS A 89 11.58 -10.17 -4.41
C HIS A 89 12.93 -10.66 -3.83
N PRO A 90 13.87 -9.77 -3.45
CA PRO A 90 13.77 -8.31 -3.42
C PRO A 90 14.21 -7.57 -4.68
N MET A 91 14.57 -8.26 -5.77
CA MET A 91 14.95 -7.60 -7.03
C MET A 91 13.80 -6.79 -7.64
N VAL A 92 12.55 -7.15 -7.31
CA VAL A 92 11.36 -6.37 -7.65
C VAL A 92 10.59 -6.00 -6.38
N PRO A 93 9.87 -4.86 -6.38
CA PRO A 93 9.06 -4.47 -5.24
C PRO A 93 7.92 -5.48 -4.99
N PRO A 94 7.45 -5.62 -3.74
CA PRO A 94 6.18 -6.27 -3.50
C PRO A 94 5.03 -5.47 -4.11
N THR A 95 3.89 -6.13 -4.32
CA THR A 95 2.67 -5.48 -4.83
C THR A 95 1.71 -5.22 -3.68
N ILE A 96 1.15 -4.01 -3.59
CA ILE A 96 0.15 -3.65 -2.57
C ILE A 96 -1.24 -3.58 -3.21
N PHE A 97 -2.21 -4.25 -2.60
CA PHE A 97 -3.62 -4.19 -2.96
C PHE A 97 -4.40 -3.50 -1.84
N PRO A 98 -5.17 -2.44 -2.14
CA PRO A 98 -6.13 -1.87 -1.20
C PRO A 98 -7.34 -2.80 -1.10
N ILE A 99 -7.71 -3.19 0.12
CA ILE A 99 -8.86 -4.07 0.40
C ILE A 99 -10.04 -3.25 0.91
N THR A 100 -9.78 -2.25 1.74
CA THR A 100 -10.81 -1.33 2.22
C THR A 100 -10.22 0.07 2.41
N PRO A 101 -10.62 1.06 1.59
CA PRO A 101 -11.58 0.95 0.48
C PRO A 101 -11.04 0.15 -0.71
N GLU A 102 -11.91 -0.52 -1.45
CA GLU A 102 -11.58 -1.18 -2.73
C GLU A 102 -11.86 -0.20 -3.89
N PRO A 103 -10.88 0.08 -4.77
CA PRO A 103 -11.09 0.86 -5.98
C PRO A 103 -12.14 0.21 -6.89
N THR A 104 -12.95 1.03 -7.54
CA THR A 104 -13.91 0.56 -8.53
C THR A 104 -13.21 0.17 -9.84
N ILE A 105 -13.88 -0.63 -10.68
CA ILE A 105 -13.36 -1.03 -11.99
C ILE A 105 -13.00 0.18 -12.85
N ASP A 106 -13.83 1.24 -12.82
CA ASP A 106 -13.58 2.46 -13.59
C ASP A 106 -12.32 3.19 -13.09
N GLU A 107 -12.05 3.17 -11.77
CA GLU A 107 -10.85 3.74 -11.16
C GLU A 107 -9.59 2.92 -11.50
N CYS A 108 -9.69 1.59 -11.60
CA CYS A 108 -8.58 0.69 -11.99
C CYS A 108 -8.08 0.89 -13.44
N THR A 109 -8.87 1.53 -14.29
CA THR A 109 -8.49 1.79 -15.70
C THR A 109 -7.94 3.21 -15.91
N GLN A 110 -7.92 4.03 -14.86
CA GLN A 110 -7.47 5.41 -14.91
C GLN A 110 -6.11 5.56 -14.22
N ASN A 111 -5.08 5.88 -14.99
CA ASN A 111 -3.74 6.18 -14.45
C ASN A 111 -3.75 7.36 -13.46
N ALA A 112 -4.81 8.17 -13.42
CA ALA A 112 -4.97 9.33 -12.54
C ALA A 112 -4.96 8.98 -11.04
N TRP A 113 -5.26 7.72 -10.69
CA TRP A 113 -5.42 7.27 -9.30
C TRP A 113 -4.37 6.27 -8.84
N HIS A 114 -3.33 6.06 -9.64
CA HIS A 114 -2.26 5.12 -9.33
C HIS A 114 -2.79 3.74 -8.95
N VAL A 115 -3.85 3.28 -9.63
CA VAL A 115 -4.36 1.92 -9.53
C VAL A 115 -4.12 1.21 -10.86
N ALA A 116 -3.46 0.06 -10.80
CA ALA A 116 -3.23 -0.78 -11.96
C ALA A 116 -4.52 -1.51 -12.37
N PRO A 117 -4.61 -2.03 -13.61
CA PRO A 117 -5.80 -2.76 -14.08
C PRO A 117 -6.20 -3.97 -13.23
N ILE A 118 -5.26 -4.53 -12.46
CA ILE A 118 -5.48 -5.65 -11.55
C ILE A 118 -5.89 -5.22 -10.13
N GLY A 119 -6.12 -3.93 -9.90
CA GLY A 119 -6.51 -3.35 -8.61
C GLY A 119 -5.35 -3.05 -7.65
N SER A 120 -4.11 -3.34 -8.03
CA SER A 120 -2.95 -3.01 -7.19
C SER A 120 -2.57 -1.53 -7.26
N LEU A 121 -1.90 -1.01 -6.24
CA LEU A 121 -1.39 0.34 -6.23
C LEU A 121 -0.09 0.45 -7.06
N CYS A 122 -0.01 1.47 -7.90
CA CYS A 122 1.16 1.87 -8.67
C CYS A 122 1.91 3.00 -7.92
N LEU A 123 2.64 2.62 -6.87
CA LEU A 123 3.27 3.55 -5.90
C LEU A 123 4.67 4.04 -6.31
N LEU A 124 5.20 3.51 -7.40
CA LEU A 124 6.47 3.92 -7.98
C LEU A 124 6.18 4.78 -9.21
N GLN A 125 6.86 5.92 -9.33
CA GLN A 125 6.68 6.82 -10.47
C GLN A 125 7.36 6.25 -11.71
N THR A 126 8.48 5.55 -11.52
CA THR A 126 9.20 4.82 -12.56
C THR A 126 9.57 3.42 -12.10
N GLN A 127 9.77 2.50 -13.05
CA GLN A 127 10.23 1.13 -12.76
C GLN A 127 11.62 1.09 -12.08
N GLY A 128 12.41 2.17 -12.16
CA GLY A 128 13.73 2.29 -11.53
C GLY A 128 13.72 2.84 -10.12
N ASP A 129 12.55 3.20 -9.56
CA ASP A 129 12.45 3.81 -8.23
C ASP A 129 12.61 2.79 -7.09
N TRP A 130 12.63 1.49 -7.40
CA TRP A 130 12.87 0.43 -6.43
C TRP A 130 14.34 0.02 -6.43
N ALA A 131 14.99 0.17 -5.28
CA ALA A 131 16.26 -0.50 -5.00
C ALA A 131 15.98 -1.78 -4.21
N PRO A 132 16.66 -2.89 -4.48
CA PRO A 132 16.55 -4.08 -3.66
C PRO A 132 16.69 -3.81 -2.17
N GLU A 133 17.57 -2.91 -1.76
CA GLU A 133 17.85 -2.59 -0.36
C GLU A 133 16.80 -1.68 0.29
N ALA A 134 15.87 -1.12 -0.50
CA ALA A 134 14.82 -0.22 -0.02
C ALA A 134 13.89 -0.93 0.97
N SER A 135 13.38 -0.17 1.94
CA SER A 135 12.42 -0.72 2.89
C SER A 135 11.04 -0.84 2.26
N ILE A 136 10.33 -1.93 2.55
CA ILE A 136 8.93 -2.05 2.15
C ILE A 136 8.03 -1.05 2.90
N THR A 137 8.47 -0.48 4.03
CA THR A 137 7.69 0.54 4.75
C THR A 137 7.57 1.83 3.96
N GLU A 138 8.52 2.14 3.07
CA GLU A 138 8.42 3.27 2.13
C GLU A 138 7.22 3.10 1.18
N LEU A 139 6.90 1.86 0.79
CA LEU A 139 5.70 1.56 0.01
C LEU A 139 4.44 1.62 0.87
N LEU A 140 4.50 1.14 2.12
CA LEU A 140 3.37 1.21 3.04
C LEU A 140 3.00 2.67 3.39
N GLU A 141 3.98 3.54 3.56
CA GLU A 141 3.78 4.98 3.76
C GLU A 141 3.12 5.62 2.55
N LYS A 142 3.60 5.32 1.34
CA LYS A 142 2.94 5.78 0.10
C LYS A 142 1.52 5.26 -0.04
N ALA A 143 1.24 4.02 0.37
CA ALA A 143 -0.10 3.45 0.37
C ALA A 143 -1.02 4.16 1.38
N ALA A 144 -0.52 4.54 2.55
CA ALA A 144 -1.27 5.37 3.49
C ALA A 144 -1.57 6.76 2.91
N GLY A 145 -0.61 7.34 2.18
CA GLY A 145 -0.83 8.60 1.44
C GLY A 145 -1.92 8.48 0.38
N TRP A 146 -1.88 7.40 -0.41
CA TRP A 146 -2.89 7.07 -1.41
C TRP A 146 -4.30 7.05 -0.79
N ARG A 147 -4.47 6.47 0.41
CA ARG A 147 -5.77 6.40 1.10
C ARG A 147 -6.37 7.78 1.39
N ILE A 148 -5.53 8.76 1.70
CA ILE A 148 -5.97 10.14 2.01
C ILE A 148 -6.42 10.83 0.74
N GLU A 149 -5.61 10.79 -0.31
CA GLU A 149 -5.95 11.39 -1.60
C GLU A 149 -7.17 10.71 -2.22
N TYR A 150 -7.30 9.39 -2.07
CA TYR A 150 -8.49 8.64 -2.48
C TYR A 150 -9.74 9.10 -1.70
N ALA A 151 -9.63 9.39 -0.39
CA ALA A 151 -10.74 9.93 0.40
C ALA A 151 -11.21 11.29 -0.13
N LEU A 152 -10.26 12.19 -0.40
CA LEU A 152 -10.53 13.52 -0.96
C LEU A 152 -11.18 13.41 -2.34
N MET A 153 -10.73 12.47 -3.18
CA MET A 153 -11.38 12.15 -4.44
C MET A 153 -12.84 11.70 -4.23
N LYS A 154 -13.11 10.76 -3.33
CA LYS A 154 -14.49 10.30 -3.07
C LYS A 154 -15.38 11.42 -2.55
N ALA A 155 -14.80 12.42 -1.88
CA ALA A 155 -15.49 13.64 -1.46
C ALA A 155 -15.63 14.71 -2.58
N GLY A 156 -15.09 14.46 -3.79
CA GLY A 156 -15.12 15.40 -4.91
C GLY A 156 -14.16 16.59 -4.77
N ALA A 157 -13.21 16.51 -3.83
CA ALA A 157 -12.25 17.58 -3.56
C ALA A 157 -10.98 17.49 -4.42
N LEU A 158 -10.71 16.32 -5.02
CA LEU A 158 -9.61 16.09 -5.95
C LEU A 158 -10.08 15.34 -7.19
N ASP A 159 -9.57 15.77 -8.36
CA ASP A 159 -9.85 15.14 -9.66
C ASP A 159 -8.71 14.24 -10.16
N LYS A 160 -7.56 14.28 -9.48
CA LYS A 160 -6.39 13.42 -9.72
C LYS A 160 -5.47 13.38 -8.50
N MET A 161 -4.63 12.35 -8.40
CA MET A 161 -3.57 12.31 -7.39
C MET A 161 -2.47 13.35 -7.62
N THR A 162 -1.86 13.76 -6.52
CA THR A 162 -0.66 14.58 -6.49
C THR A 162 0.57 13.78 -6.91
N THR A 163 1.55 14.47 -7.50
CA THR A 163 2.81 13.83 -7.91
C THR A 163 3.81 13.75 -6.75
N SER A 164 3.80 14.73 -5.84
CA SER A 164 4.76 14.79 -4.72
C SER A 164 4.42 13.86 -3.56
N GLY A 165 3.16 13.41 -3.46
CA GLY A 165 2.67 12.57 -2.37
C GLY A 165 2.58 13.31 -1.03
N ILE A 166 1.55 13.02 -0.26
CA ILE A 166 1.26 13.70 1.03
C ILE A 166 2.29 13.47 2.16
N ALA A 167 3.20 12.51 2.00
CA ALA A 167 4.16 12.15 3.04
C ALA A 167 5.11 13.30 3.43
N LEU A 168 5.53 14.10 2.44
CA LEU A 168 6.48 15.21 2.62
C LEU A 168 5.90 16.57 2.22
N ASP A 169 4.65 16.61 1.73
CA ASP A 169 3.99 17.78 1.17
C ASP A 169 2.72 18.11 1.99
N ASP A 170 2.63 19.34 2.48
CA ASP A 170 1.52 19.85 3.30
C ASP A 170 0.45 20.60 2.47
N THR A 171 0.60 20.66 1.15
CA THR A 171 -0.32 21.40 0.27
C THR A 171 -1.77 20.94 0.34
N LEU A 172 -2.02 19.70 0.77
CA LEU A 172 -3.37 19.15 0.95
C LEU A 172 -3.95 19.39 2.35
N ASP A 173 -3.20 19.93 3.32
CA ASP A 173 -3.62 20.01 4.72
C ASP A 173 -4.87 20.88 4.93
N THR A 174 -4.91 22.03 4.25
CA THR A 174 -6.09 22.91 4.26
C THR A 174 -7.30 22.18 3.71
N LEU A 175 -7.13 21.44 2.61
CA LEU A 175 -8.22 20.70 1.97
C LEU A 175 -8.73 19.54 2.84
N ILE A 176 -7.81 18.80 3.49
CA ILE A 176 -8.14 17.75 4.45
C ILE A 176 -8.95 18.33 5.62
N THR A 177 -8.54 19.50 6.10
CA THR A 177 -9.24 20.20 7.19
C THR A 177 -10.67 20.58 6.78
N GLU A 178 -10.83 21.22 5.63
CA GLU A 178 -12.13 21.68 5.13
C GLU A 178 -13.08 20.51 4.90
N VAL A 179 -12.65 19.47 4.17
CA VAL A 179 -13.49 18.30 3.87
C VAL A 179 -13.80 17.50 5.13
N GLY A 180 -12.83 17.30 6.02
CA GLY A 180 -13.05 16.60 7.28
C GLY A 180 -14.07 17.32 8.17
N GLN A 181 -14.07 18.66 8.19
CA GLN A 181 -15.06 19.45 8.94
C GLN A 181 -16.47 19.35 8.34
N GLN A 182 -16.59 19.31 7.01
CA GLN A 182 -17.86 19.09 6.34
C GLN A 182 -18.46 17.73 6.70
N GLN A 183 -17.64 16.67 6.78
CA GLN A 183 -18.10 15.35 7.18
C GLN A 183 -18.56 15.27 8.65
N LEU A 184 -17.98 16.11 9.53
CA LEU A 184 -18.42 16.24 10.92
C LEU A 184 -19.70 17.08 11.08
N SER A 185 -20.08 17.82 10.05
CA SER A 185 -21.29 18.64 10.01
C SER A 185 -22.27 18.06 8.98
N PRO A 186 -22.81 16.84 9.17
CA PRO A 186 -23.86 16.33 8.30
C PRO A 186 -25.05 17.28 8.46
N ASP A 187 -25.38 18.02 7.40
CA ASP A 187 -26.19 19.23 7.46
C ASP A 187 -27.46 19.15 8.33
N ASP A 188 -27.70 20.28 9.00
CA ASP A 188 -28.97 20.76 9.56
C ASP A 188 -29.99 21.08 8.43
N GLU A 189 -30.04 20.26 7.36
CA GLU A 189 -31.03 20.34 6.28
C GLU A 189 -32.14 19.30 6.52
N SER A 190 -32.88 19.50 7.61
CA SER A 190 -34.24 19.00 7.77
C SER A 190 -35.15 20.17 8.12
N THR A 191 -35.50 21.01 7.14
CA THR A 191 -36.83 21.65 7.07
C THR A 191 -36.97 22.48 5.79
N GLY A 192 -37.99 22.15 4.98
CA GLY A 192 -38.41 22.92 3.81
C GLY A 192 -39.36 22.15 2.92
#